data_AF-X1AKM2-F1
#
_entry.id   AF-X1AKM2-F1
#
_cell.length_a   1.000
_cell.length_b   1.000
_cell.length_c   1.000
_cell.angle_alpha   90.00
_cell.angle_beta   90.00
_cell.angle_gamma   90.00
#
_symmetry.space_group_name_H-M   'P 1'
#
loop_
_entity.id
_entity.type
_entity.pdbx_description
1 polymer ?
#
loop_
_entity_poly.entity_id
_entity_poly.type
_entity_poly.pdbx_seq_one_letter_code
_entity_poly.pdbx_strand_id
1 'polypeptide(L)'
;MTSINDFIEKYHLDRFDEALELKSRDKINFYNDLEALLNTICRIFDKITTIFSLRGGQVLMSLAKLQGTEEIISKTDVMNSLNLDRREKLIHAFDFLLEHNYIEIRKKTSKFHMVKLNENDNPDFKLFREIVQKFWTSPEEEKNITKSWRE
;
A
#
# COMPACT_ATOMS: atom_id res chain seq x y z
N MET A 1 15.76 1.54 -6.78
CA MET A 1 14.41 1.99 -7.18
C MET A 1 13.40 1.44 -6.19
N THR A 2 12.54 2.25 -5.56
CA THR A 2 11.53 1.78 -4.57
C THR A 2 10.12 2.29 -4.89
N SER A 3 9.86 2.63 -6.14
CA SER A 3 8.58 3.15 -6.62
C SER A 3 8.33 2.65 -8.04
N ILE A 4 7.09 2.28 -8.33
CA ILE A 4 6.64 1.93 -9.68
C ILE A 4 6.58 3.17 -10.56
N ASN A 5 6.21 4.32 -9.99
CA ASN A 5 6.11 5.57 -10.75
C ASN A 5 7.49 6.04 -11.20
N ASP A 6 8.49 6.00 -10.30
CA ASP A 6 9.88 6.32 -10.66
C ASP A 6 10.40 5.40 -11.78
N PHE A 7 9.98 4.13 -11.79
CA PHE A 7 10.36 3.17 -12.84
C PHE A 7 9.67 3.43 -14.18
N ILE A 8 8.37 3.73 -14.16
CA ILE A 8 7.61 4.10 -15.35
C ILE A 8 8.18 5.38 -15.96
N GLU A 9 8.42 6.40 -15.13
CA GLU A 9 8.93 7.70 -15.58
C GLU A 9 10.33 7.58 -16.17
N LYS A 10 11.25 6.89 -15.47
CA LYS A 10 12.64 6.70 -15.92
C LYS A 10 12.76 6.04 -17.29
N TYR A 11 11.86 5.11 -17.59
CA TYR A 11 11.87 4.33 -18.83
C TYR A 11 10.74 4.71 -19.80
N HIS A 12 10.01 5.80 -19.52
CA HIS A 12 8.90 6.29 -20.33
C HIS A 12 7.87 5.21 -20.70
N LEU A 13 7.54 4.31 -19.76
CA LEU A 13 6.69 3.14 -20.01
C LEU A 13 5.20 3.46 -20.18
N ASP A 14 4.81 4.71 -19.93
CA ASP A 14 3.48 5.26 -20.10
C ASP A 14 3.32 6.06 -21.40
N ARG A 15 4.40 6.19 -22.19
CA ARG A 15 4.40 6.84 -23.50
C ARG A 15 4.08 5.82 -24.59
N PHE A 16 2.99 6.07 -25.32
CA PHE A 16 2.56 5.24 -26.45
C PHE A 16 2.98 5.82 -27.82
N ASP A 17 3.56 7.02 -27.81
CA ASP A 17 4.10 7.72 -28.97
C ASP A 17 5.56 7.33 -29.29
N GLU A 18 6.23 6.64 -28.37
CA GLU A 18 7.62 6.21 -28.51
C GLU A 18 7.76 4.69 -28.30
N ALA A 19 8.59 4.04 -29.11
CA ALA A 19 8.98 2.66 -28.84
C ALA A 19 10.09 2.63 -27.77
N LEU A 20 9.99 1.71 -26.81
CA LEU A 20 11.02 1.53 -25.80
C LEU A 20 12.32 0.99 -26.44
N GLU A 21 13.27 1.87 -26.71
CA GLU A 21 14.59 1.52 -27.25
C GLU A 21 15.69 1.59 -26.17
N LEU A 22 15.93 0.45 -25.52
CA LEU A 22 17.03 0.34 -24.55
C LEU A 22 18.35 -0.01 -25.26
N LYS A 23 19.35 0.86 -25.18
CA LYS A 23 20.70 0.58 -25.69
C LYS A 23 21.54 -0.14 -24.63
N SER A 24 22.59 -0.86 -25.05
CA SER A 24 23.47 -1.73 -24.25
C SER A 24 23.41 -1.55 -22.71
N ARG A 25 23.92 -0.42 -22.19
CA ARG A 25 24.00 -0.17 -20.74
C ARG A 25 22.63 0.10 -20.11
N ASP A 26 21.71 0.69 -20.85
CA ASP A 26 20.35 0.97 -20.41
C ASP A 26 19.54 -0.31 -20.24
N LYS A 27 19.80 -1.36 -21.06
CA LYS A 27 19.22 -2.69 -20.84
C LYS A 27 19.62 -3.25 -19.48
N ILE A 28 20.90 -3.18 -19.16
CA ILE A 28 21.42 -3.67 -17.87
C ILE A 28 20.79 -2.90 -16.71
N ASN A 29 20.75 -1.56 -16.82
CA ASN A 29 20.12 -0.71 -15.80
C ASN A 29 18.63 -1.04 -15.62
N PHE A 30 17.90 -1.25 -16.72
CA PHE A 30 16.50 -1.64 -16.70
C PHE A 30 16.27 -2.94 -15.94
N TYR A 31 17.05 -3.99 -16.26
CA TYR A 31 16.92 -5.27 -15.57
C TYR A 31 17.29 -5.17 -14.09
N ASN A 32 18.36 -4.45 -13.75
CA ASN A 32 18.76 -4.25 -12.35
C ASN A 32 17.69 -3.49 -11.55
N ASP A 33 17.08 -2.47 -12.15
CA ASP A 33 16.00 -1.71 -11.49
C ASP A 33 14.72 -2.54 -11.34
N LEU A 34 14.39 -3.37 -12.34
CA LEU A 34 13.26 -4.29 -12.29
C LEU A 34 13.48 -5.36 -11.21
N GLU A 35 14.67 -5.95 -11.15
CA GLU A 35 15.05 -6.91 -10.12
C GLU A 35 14.98 -6.28 -8.72
N ALA A 36 15.45 -5.05 -8.56
CA ALA A 36 15.33 -4.32 -7.30
C ALA A 36 13.87 -4.10 -6.87
N LEU A 37 12.97 -3.80 -7.81
CA LEU A 37 11.54 -3.71 -7.54
C LEU A 37 10.95 -5.06 -7.12
N LEU A 38 11.23 -6.13 -7.87
CA LEU A 38 10.73 -7.48 -7.55
C LEU A 38 11.22 -7.95 -6.17
N ASN A 39 12.49 -7.74 -5.86
CA ASN A 39 13.05 -8.04 -4.55
C ASN A 39 12.36 -7.25 -3.42
N THR A 40 12.03 -5.98 -3.67
CA THR A 40 11.29 -5.15 -2.71
C THR A 40 9.87 -5.69 -2.50
N ILE A 41 9.19 -6.11 -3.57
CA ILE A 41 7.87 -6.75 -3.50
C ILE A 41 7.94 -8.03 -2.65
N CYS A 42 8.94 -8.89 -2.89
CA CYS A 42 9.14 -10.10 -2.09
C CYS A 42 9.33 -9.78 -0.60
N ARG A 43 10.14 -8.77 -0.25
CA ARG A 43 10.31 -8.32 1.14
C ARG A 43 9.00 -7.81 1.75
N ILE A 44 8.18 -7.11 0.98
CA ILE A 44 6.86 -6.64 1.44
C ILE A 44 5.98 -7.84 1.78
N PHE A 45 5.90 -8.84 0.90
CA PHE A 45 5.11 -10.04 1.16
C PHE A 45 5.62 -10.79 2.39
N ASP A 46 6.93 -10.99 2.50
CA ASP A 46 7.57 -11.64 3.65
C ASP A 46 7.25 -10.90 4.96
N LYS A 47 7.34 -9.57 4.98
CA LYS A 47 6.93 -8.75 6.14
C LYS A 47 5.45 -8.94 6.46
N ILE A 48 4.57 -8.94 5.46
CA ILE A 48 3.13 -9.06 5.69
C ILE A 48 2.76 -10.44 6.23
N THR A 49 3.36 -11.51 5.69
CA THR A 49 3.08 -12.89 6.09
C THR A 49 3.67 -13.26 7.44
N THR A 50 4.68 -12.55 7.90
CA THR A 50 5.33 -12.75 9.22
C THR A 50 4.73 -11.90 10.33
N ILE A 51 3.71 -11.08 10.06
CA ILE A 51 2.98 -10.34 11.11
C ILE A 51 2.16 -11.32 11.95
N PHE A 52 2.56 -11.48 13.22
CA PHE A 52 1.94 -12.41 14.16
C PHE A 52 0.55 -11.99 14.68
N SER A 53 0.09 -10.77 14.38
CA SER A 53 -1.24 -10.33 14.81
C SER A 53 -2.34 -10.77 13.84
N LEU A 54 -3.44 -11.32 14.38
CA LEU A 54 -4.56 -11.94 13.64
C LEU A 54 -5.25 -11.05 12.58
N ARG A 55 -4.93 -9.75 12.52
CA ARG A 55 -5.48 -8.79 11.55
C ARG A 55 -4.45 -7.74 11.10
N GLY A 56 -3.16 -7.90 11.42
CA GLY A 56 -2.15 -6.87 11.18
C GLY A 56 -1.96 -6.55 9.70
N GLY A 57 -1.81 -7.56 8.85
CA GLY A 57 -1.74 -7.36 7.39
C GLY A 57 -2.98 -6.67 6.82
N GLN A 58 -4.17 -6.95 7.37
CA GLN A 58 -5.41 -6.29 6.93
C GLN A 58 -5.48 -4.82 7.35
N VAL A 59 -4.96 -4.48 8.52
CA VAL A 59 -4.81 -3.09 8.96
C VAL A 59 -3.84 -2.34 8.03
N LEU A 60 -2.66 -2.90 7.74
CA LEU A 60 -1.69 -2.29 6.83
C LEU A 60 -2.29 -2.07 5.43
N MET A 61 -2.97 -3.08 4.89
CA MET A 61 -3.67 -3.00 3.61
C MET A 61 -4.73 -1.88 3.61
N SER A 62 -5.49 -1.73 4.68
CA SER A 62 -6.53 -0.68 4.79
C SER A 62 -5.92 0.72 4.89
N LEU A 63 -4.84 0.86 5.65
CA LEU A 63 -4.10 2.11 5.74
C LEU A 63 -3.56 2.53 4.37
N ALA A 64 -2.97 1.59 3.61
CA ALA A 64 -2.48 1.84 2.25
C ALA A 64 -3.59 2.35 1.31
N LYS A 65 -4.79 1.77 1.40
CA LYS A 65 -5.96 2.20 0.61
C LYS A 65 -6.38 3.62 0.95
N LEU A 66 -6.58 3.90 2.24
CA LEU A 66 -7.16 5.16 2.72
C LEU A 66 -6.20 6.35 2.61
N GLN A 67 -4.88 6.12 2.57
CA GLN A 67 -3.87 7.19 2.55
C GLN A 67 -3.87 8.04 1.27
N GLY A 68 -4.59 7.62 0.23
CA GLY A 68 -4.77 8.41 -1.00
C GLY A 68 -6.04 9.27 -1.01
N THR A 69 -7.00 8.98 -0.12
CA THR A 69 -8.33 9.59 -0.13
C THR A 69 -8.63 10.40 1.14
N GLU A 70 -7.95 10.09 2.25
CA GLU A 70 -8.18 10.71 3.56
C GLU A 70 -6.95 11.46 4.05
N GLU A 71 -7.13 12.74 4.42
CA GLU A 71 -6.08 13.54 5.05
C GLU A 71 -5.78 13.04 6.48
N ILE A 72 -6.78 12.43 7.12
CA ILE A 72 -6.73 11.91 8.49
C ILE A 72 -7.39 10.54 8.54
N ILE A 73 -6.60 9.47 8.71
CA ILE A 73 -7.13 8.11 8.87
C ILE A 73 -7.27 7.77 10.36
N SER A 74 -8.48 7.47 10.80
CA SER A 74 -8.78 6.99 12.14
C SER A 74 -8.89 5.45 12.20
N LYS A 75 -8.88 4.89 13.41
CA LYS A 75 -9.18 3.45 13.62
C LYS A 75 -10.59 3.08 13.12
N THR A 76 -11.53 4.03 13.09
CA THR A 76 -12.89 3.80 12.56
C THR A 76 -12.87 3.63 11.06
N ASP A 77 -12.07 4.42 10.35
CA ASP A 77 -12.01 4.37 8.88
C ASP A 77 -11.40 3.06 8.42
N VAL A 78 -10.37 2.58 9.13
CA VAL A 78 -9.80 1.23 8.92
C VAL A 78 -10.85 0.15 9.16
N MET A 79 -11.66 0.27 10.21
CA MET A 79 -12.72 -0.70 10.51
C MET A 79 -13.79 -0.73 9.41
N ASN A 80 -14.21 0.45 8.94
CA ASN A 80 -15.17 0.61 7.86
C ASN A 80 -14.61 0.03 6.55
N SER A 81 -13.34 0.31 6.24
CA SER A 81 -12.65 -0.24 5.07
C SER A 81 -12.56 -1.77 5.09
N LEU A 82 -12.60 -2.40 6.28
CA LEU A 82 -12.58 -3.85 6.46
C LEU A 82 -13.96 -4.47 6.62
N ASN A 83 -15.04 -3.68 6.57
CA ASN A 83 -16.42 -4.12 6.84
C ASN A 83 -16.55 -4.87 8.18
N LEU A 84 -15.90 -4.35 9.22
CA LEU A 84 -15.96 -4.93 10.57
C LEU A 84 -17.01 -4.22 11.43
N ASP A 85 -17.73 -5.01 12.22
CA ASP A 85 -18.80 -4.59 13.13
C ASP A 85 -18.32 -4.17 14.53
N ARG A 86 -17.08 -4.52 14.89
CA ARG A 86 -16.52 -4.36 16.25
C ARG A 86 -15.07 -3.92 16.22
N ARG A 87 -14.75 -2.82 16.92
CA ARG A 87 -13.39 -2.26 17.01
C ARG A 87 -12.42 -3.18 17.74
N GLU A 88 -12.91 -3.99 18.68
CA GLU A 88 -12.13 -4.92 19.49
C GLU A 88 -11.36 -5.92 18.63
N LYS A 89 -11.90 -6.26 17.45
CA LYS A 89 -11.26 -7.16 16.48
C LYS A 89 -9.93 -6.61 15.94
N LEU A 90 -9.68 -5.30 16.06
CA LEU A 90 -8.48 -4.65 15.55
C LEU A 90 -7.53 -4.16 16.65
N ILE A 91 -7.92 -4.20 17.93
CA ILE A 91 -7.11 -3.63 19.03
C ILE A 91 -5.72 -4.27 19.05
N HIS A 92 -5.66 -5.60 19.13
CA HIS A 92 -4.40 -6.33 19.14
C HIS A 92 -3.54 -6.08 17.88
N ALA A 93 -4.17 -5.86 16.72
CA ALA A 93 -3.44 -5.56 15.50
C ALA A 93 -2.82 -4.16 15.55
N PHE A 94 -3.57 -3.14 15.98
CA PHE A 94 -3.03 -1.79 16.15
C PHE A 94 -1.91 -1.75 17.20
N ASP A 95 -2.08 -2.43 18.32
CA ASP A 95 -1.09 -2.43 19.39
C ASP A 95 0.20 -3.10 18.92
N PHE A 96 0.10 -4.28 18.29
CA PHE A 96 1.25 -4.99 17.72
C PHE A 96 1.97 -4.16 16.66
N LEU A 97 1.22 -3.59 15.69
CA LEU A 97 1.81 -2.82 14.60
C LEU A 97 2.49 -1.55 15.10
N LEU A 98 1.96 -0.92 16.15
CA LEU A 98 2.57 0.25 16.78
C LEU A 98 3.84 -0.14 17.54
N GLU A 99 3.80 -1.21 18.34
CA GLU A 99 4.96 -1.72 19.10
C GLU A 99 6.13 -2.10 18.18
N HIS A 100 5.84 -2.64 17.00
CA HIS A 100 6.83 -3.06 16.01
C HIS A 100 7.12 -1.99 14.96
N ASN A 101 6.70 -0.73 15.18
CA ASN A 101 6.98 0.43 14.32
C ASN A 101 6.49 0.29 12.86
N TYR A 102 5.49 -0.53 12.58
CA TYR A 102 4.88 -0.60 11.25
C TYR A 102 3.95 0.59 10.97
N ILE A 103 3.40 1.21 12.03
CA ILE A 103 2.52 2.36 11.93
C ILE A 103 2.97 3.49 12.86
N GLU A 104 2.69 4.73 12.48
CA GLU A 104 2.84 5.91 13.33
C GLU A 104 1.47 6.44 13.76
N ILE A 105 1.40 7.01 14.97
CA ILE A 105 0.23 7.76 15.44
C ILE A 105 0.61 9.24 15.63
N ARG A 106 0.08 10.12 14.77
CA ARG A 106 0.28 11.58 14.88
C ARG A 106 -0.94 12.20 15.60
N LYS A 107 -0.73 12.71 16.81
CA LYS A 107 -1.72 13.26 17.78
C LYS A 107 -2.66 12.27 18.48
N LYS A 108 -2.63 12.35 19.81
CA LYS A 108 -3.60 11.85 20.79
C LYS A 108 -4.56 12.99 21.15
N THR A 109 -5.68 13.13 20.44
CA THR A 109 -6.88 13.57 21.18
C THR A 109 -7.56 12.30 21.66
N SER A 110 -8.26 12.33 22.80
CA SER A 110 -8.85 11.13 23.43
C SER A 110 -9.80 10.35 22.50
N LYS A 111 -10.25 10.94 21.38
CA LYS A 111 -11.16 10.36 20.40
C LYS A 111 -10.58 10.15 19.00
N PHE A 112 -9.50 10.85 18.61
CA PHE A 112 -8.94 10.79 17.25
C PHE A 112 -7.43 10.57 17.28
N HIS A 113 -7.00 9.46 16.68
CA HIS A 113 -5.61 9.10 16.44
C HIS A 113 -5.43 9.08 14.92
N MET A 114 -4.58 9.94 14.35
CA MET A 114 -4.19 9.80 12.95
C MET A 114 -3.24 8.62 12.86
N VAL A 115 -3.65 7.55 12.21
CA VAL A 115 -2.86 6.33 12.02
C VAL A 115 -2.37 6.31 10.58
N LYS A 116 -1.06 6.08 10.37
CA LYS A 116 -0.50 5.94 9.02
C LYS A 116 0.60 4.90 8.98
N LEU A 117 0.93 4.42 7.78
CA LEU A 117 2.11 3.58 7.57
C LEU A 117 3.38 4.35 7.97
N ASN A 118 4.28 3.68 8.67
CA ASN A 118 5.59 4.24 9.01
C ASN A 118 6.57 4.06 7.85
N GLU A 119 6.42 4.86 6.79
CA GLU A 119 7.28 4.82 5.60
C GLU A 119 8.73 5.26 5.89
N ASN A 120 8.98 5.96 7.01
CA ASN A 120 10.32 6.40 7.39
C ASN A 120 11.17 5.21 7.85
N ASP A 121 10.64 4.41 8.77
CA ASP A 121 11.34 3.22 9.28
C ASP A 121 11.14 2.01 8.36
N ASN A 122 10.10 2.03 7.51
CA ASN A 122 9.79 0.98 6.55
C ASN A 122 9.65 1.56 5.12
N PRO A 123 10.77 1.86 4.43
CA PRO A 123 10.72 2.47 3.09
C PRO A 123 10.02 1.59 2.04
N ASP A 124 9.99 0.27 2.25
CA ASP A 124 9.24 -0.66 1.41
C ASP A 124 7.73 -0.35 1.39
N PHE A 125 7.20 0.33 2.44
CA PHE A 125 5.78 0.71 2.50
C PHE A 125 5.39 1.77 1.48
N LYS A 126 6.34 2.54 0.93
CA LYS A 126 6.07 3.43 -0.20
C LYS A 126 5.60 2.62 -1.41
N LEU A 127 6.36 1.59 -1.78
CA LEU A 127 6.03 0.69 -2.89
C LEU A 127 4.76 -0.11 -2.60
N PHE A 128 4.59 -0.60 -1.37
CA PHE A 128 3.36 -1.29 -0.96
C PHE A 128 2.13 -0.41 -1.18
N ARG A 129 2.16 0.84 -0.71
CA ARG A 129 1.06 1.80 -0.89
C ARG A 129 0.78 2.06 -2.36
N GLU A 130 1.81 2.28 -3.17
CA GLU A 130 1.66 2.49 -4.62
C GLU A 130 0.99 1.30 -5.31
N ILE A 131 1.43 0.06 -5.01
CA ILE A 131 0.82 -1.15 -5.56
C ILE A 131 -0.65 -1.24 -5.14
N VAL A 132 -0.94 -1.06 -3.86
CA VAL A 132 -2.30 -1.13 -3.35
C VAL A 132 -3.16 -0.06 -4.01
N GLN A 133 -2.76 1.20 -4.02
CA GLN A 133 -3.55 2.28 -4.60
C GLN A 133 -3.76 2.15 -6.11
N LYS A 134 -2.79 1.59 -6.83
CA LYS A 134 -2.86 1.44 -8.30
C LYS A 134 -3.72 0.26 -8.74
N PHE A 135 -3.70 -0.84 -7.98
CA PHE A 135 -4.33 -2.11 -8.39
C PHE A 135 -5.51 -2.51 -7.51
N TRP A 136 -5.76 -1.82 -6.40
CA TRP A 136 -6.95 -2.05 -5.61
C TRP A 136 -8.13 -1.28 -6.18
N THR A 137 -9.16 -2.03 -6.56
CA THR A 137 -10.47 -1.51 -6.91
C THR A 137 -11.31 -1.43 -5.64
N SER A 138 -11.95 -0.29 -5.38
CA SER A 138 -12.85 -0.20 -4.22
C SER A 138 -14.04 -1.15 -4.38
N PRO A 139 -14.63 -1.67 -3.29
CA PRO A 139 -15.85 -2.48 -3.36
C PRO A 139 -17.01 -1.75 -4.08
N GLU A 140 -17.00 -0.43 -4.10
CA GLU A 140 -17.97 0.40 -4.81
C GLU A 140 -17.70 0.43 -6.31
N GLU A 141 -16.44 0.59 -6.71
CA GLU A 141 -16.00 0.45 -8.10
C GLU A 141 -16.23 -0.98 -8.62
N GLU A 142 -15.95 -2.02 -7.84
CA GLU A 142 -16.27 -3.41 -8.20
C GLU A 142 -17.78 -3.61 -8.39
N LYS A 143 -18.61 -3.04 -7.50
CA LYS A 143 -20.08 -3.07 -7.64
C LYS A 143 -20.55 -2.33 -8.89
N ASN A 144 -19.93 -1.20 -9.24
CA ASN A 144 -20.29 -0.41 -10.42
C ASN A 144 -19.84 -1.07 -11.72
N ILE A 145 -18.64 -1.67 -11.75
CA ILE A 145 -18.17 -2.50 -12.86
C ILE A 145 -19.16 -3.65 -13.06
N THR A 146 -19.49 -4.39 -12.00
CA THR A 146 -20.43 -5.53 -12.06
C THR A 146 -21.84 -5.13 -12.55
N LYS A 147 -22.29 -3.91 -12.25
CA LYS A 147 -23.56 -3.37 -12.79
C LYS A 147 -23.46 -3.07 -14.29
N SER A 148 -22.35 -2.51 -14.77
CA SER A 148 -22.17 -2.19 -16.20
C SER A 148 -22.11 -3.42 -17.12
N TRP A 149 -21.70 -4.59 -16.60
CA TRP A 149 -21.71 -5.86 -17.36
C TRP A 149 -23.10 -6.53 -17.42
N ARG A 150 -24.10 -6.00 -16.71
CA ARG A 150 -25.48 -6.53 -16.69
C ARG A 150 -26.47 -5.67 -17.49
N GLU A 151 -26.00 -4.61 -18.13
CA GLU A 151 -26.72 -3.82 -19.15
C GLU A 151 -26.32 -4.28 -20.55
#